data_AF-A0A820JE80-F1
#
_entry.id   AF-A0A820JE80-F1
#
_cell.length_a   1.000
_cell.length_b   1.000
_cell.length_c   1.000
_cell.angle_alpha   90.00
_cell.angle_beta   90.00
_cell.angle_gamma   90.00
#
_symmetry.space_group_name_H-M   'P 1'
#
loop_
_entity.id
_entity.type
_entity.pdbx_description
1 polymer ?
#
loop_
_entity_poly.entity_id
_entity_poly.type
_entity_poly.pdbx_seq_one_letter_code
_entity_poly.pdbx_strand_id
1 'polypeptide(L)'
;MFENGNMVNRFLEYWRSSGHQRFGFLYGRYEVYDGVPLGVRAVITAIYEPLQETSKDSVQLIFPDPHEAIVDELAYRLGIGRIGSIFTDLIPDDKRSDTRSVIHHRGHMNTFF
;
A
#
# COMPACT_ATOMS: atom_id res chain seq x y z
N MET A 1 3.96 10.16 4.18
CA MET A 1 5.31 10.20 3.59
C MET A 1 5.98 8.87 3.84
N PHE A 2 6.49 8.20 2.81
CA PHE A 2 7.28 6.98 2.98
C PHE A 2 8.70 7.34 3.36
N GLU A 3 9.26 6.70 4.39
CA GLU A 3 10.66 6.92 4.80
C GLU A 3 11.65 6.45 3.74
N ASN A 4 11.26 5.45 2.94
CA ASN A 4 12.09 4.91 1.87
C ASN A 4 11.24 4.64 0.62
N GLY A 5 11.56 5.31 -0.49
CA GLY A 5 10.86 5.12 -1.77
C GLY A 5 10.94 3.69 -2.32
N ASN A 6 11.98 2.92 -1.96
CA ASN A 6 12.11 1.52 -2.35
C ASN A 6 11.03 0.63 -1.74
N MET A 7 10.40 1.05 -0.64
CA MET A 7 9.31 0.30 0.00
C MET A 7 8.11 0.16 -0.92
N VAL A 8 7.72 1.25 -1.59
CA VAL A 8 6.63 1.24 -2.58
C VAL A 8 7.05 0.44 -3.80
N ASN A 9 8.31 0.56 -4.24
CA ASN A 9 8.79 -0.22 -5.39
C ASN A 9 8.70 -1.74 -5.15
N ARG A 10 9.13 -2.21 -3.96
CA ARG A 10 9.01 -3.62 -3.56
C ARG A 10 7.55 -4.08 -3.51
N PHE A 11 6.67 -3.28 -2.92
CA PHE A 11 5.23 -3.58 -2.89
C PHE A 11 4.65 -3.74 -4.32
N LEU A 12 5.07 -2.88 -5.26
CA LEU A 12 4.64 -2.93 -6.65
C LEU A 12 5.28 -4.05 -7.48
N GLU A 13 6.38 -4.67 -7.03
CA GLU A 13 7.01 -5.79 -7.74
C GLU A 13 6.07 -7.01 -7.85
N TYR A 14 5.21 -7.22 -6.85
CA TYR A 14 4.21 -8.28 -6.92
C TYR A 14 3.25 -8.09 -8.10
N TRP A 15 2.72 -6.87 -8.28
CA TRP A 15 1.86 -6.57 -9.42
C TRP A 15 2.62 -6.68 -10.75
N ARG A 16 3.87 -6.19 -10.81
CA ARG A 16 4.69 -6.26 -12.04
C ARG A 16 4.98 -7.70 -12.49
N SER A 17 5.08 -8.64 -11.56
CA SER A 17 5.39 -10.05 -11.83
C SER A 17 4.15 -10.90 -12.08
N SER A 18 3.04 -10.65 -11.37
CA SER A 18 1.83 -11.48 -11.42
C SER A 18 0.69 -10.87 -12.25
N GLY A 19 0.64 -9.55 -12.37
CA GLY A 19 -0.53 -8.81 -12.87
C GLY A 19 -1.73 -8.82 -11.92
N HIS A 20 -1.59 -9.35 -10.70
CA HIS A 20 -2.65 -9.37 -9.69
C HIS A 20 -2.54 -8.15 -8.77
N GLN A 21 -3.68 -7.72 -8.25
CA GLN A 21 -3.73 -6.63 -7.29
C GLN A 21 -3.15 -7.08 -5.94
N ARG A 22 -2.83 -6.11 -5.07
CA ARG A 22 -2.18 -6.36 -3.79
C ARG A 22 -2.67 -5.41 -2.71
N PHE A 23 -2.73 -5.91 -1.48
CA PHE A 23 -3.07 -5.14 -0.28
C PHE A 23 -1.92 -5.20 0.74
N GLY A 24 -1.75 -4.13 1.51
CA GLY A 24 -0.86 -4.08 2.67
C GLY A 24 -1.34 -3.12 3.75
N PHE A 25 -0.98 -3.41 4.99
CA PHE A 25 -1.12 -2.51 6.13
C PHE A 25 0.11 -1.61 6.25
N LEU A 26 -0.12 -0.31 6.49
CA LEU A 26 0.93 0.68 6.65
C LEU A 26 1.29 0.81 8.13
N TYR A 27 2.55 0.54 8.44
CA TYR A 27 3.12 0.71 9.78
C TYR A 27 4.03 1.93 9.82
N GLY A 28 3.87 2.74 10.86
CA GLY A 28 4.60 3.99 10.99
C GLY A 28 4.15 4.79 12.19
N ARG A 29 4.31 6.11 12.12
CA ARG A 29 3.96 7.05 13.19
C ARG A 29 3.39 8.35 12.63
N TYR A 30 2.72 9.11 13.48
CA TYR A 30 2.28 10.47 13.15
C TYR A 30 3.31 11.48 13.66
N GLU A 31 3.61 12.48 12.83
CA GLU A 31 4.52 13.58 13.16
C GLU A 31 3.82 14.92 12.91
N VAL A 32 4.23 15.95 13.63
CA VAL A 32 3.82 17.34 13.36
C VAL A 32 4.32 17.74 11.97
N TYR A 33 3.48 18.46 11.23
CA TYR A 33 3.78 18.92 9.89
C TYR A 33 3.51 20.42 9.75
N ASP A 34 4.59 21.19 9.68
CA ASP A 34 4.54 22.66 9.65
C ASP A 34 4.09 23.25 8.29
N GLY A 35 3.88 22.41 7.27
CA GLY A 35 3.43 22.86 5.95
C GLY A 35 1.98 23.35 5.93
N VAL A 36 1.19 23.06 6.97
CA VAL A 36 -0.16 23.60 7.18
C VAL A 36 -0.38 23.89 8.67
N PRO A 37 -1.22 24.88 9.04
CA PRO A 37 -1.53 25.16 10.44
C PRO A 37 -2.08 23.93 11.16
N LEU A 38 -1.49 23.58 12.31
CA LEU A 38 -1.83 22.38 13.11
C LEU A 38 -1.75 21.07 12.30
N GLY A 39 -0.83 21.02 11.33
CA GLY A 39 -0.68 19.86 10.45
C GLY A 39 -0.16 18.62 11.17
N VAL A 40 -0.72 17.48 10.79
CA VAL A 40 -0.24 16.15 11.18
C VAL A 40 0.00 15.37 9.90
N ARG A 41 1.14 14.68 9.82
CA ARG A 41 1.45 13.78 8.70
C ARG A 41 1.71 12.36 9.20
N ALA A 42 1.28 11.38 8.41
CA ALA A 42 1.70 10.00 8.56
C ALA A 42 3.11 9.82 7.97
N VAL A 43 4.03 9.25 8.74
CA VAL A 43 5.34 8.77 8.28
C VAL A 43 5.33 7.26 8.29
N ILE A 44 5.45 6.66 7.10
CA ILE A 44 5.36 5.21 6.88
C ILE A 44 6.76 4.62 6.89
N THR A 45 6.96 3.66 7.79
CA THR A 45 8.23 2.93 8.01
C THR A 45 8.22 1.55 7.36
N ALA A 46 7.06 0.88 7.32
CA ALA A 46 6.93 -0.44 6.73
C ALA A 46 5.54 -0.67 6.11
N ILE A 47 5.48 -1.63 5.17
CA ILE A 47 4.24 -2.19 4.64
C ILE A 47 4.24 -3.67 5.04
N TYR A 48 3.23 -4.09 5.77
CA TYR A 48 2.99 -5.49 6.09
C TYR A 48 1.92 -6.06 5.15
N GLU A 49 2.22 -7.16 4.47
CA GLU A 49 1.30 -7.79 3.53
C GLU A 49 0.65 -9.01 4.20
N PRO A 50 -0.61 -8.92 4.66
CA PRO A 50 -1.29 -10.04 5.30
C PRO A 50 -1.60 -11.15 4.30
N LEU A 51 -2.05 -12.30 4.82
CA LEU A 51 -2.59 -13.39 3.99
C LEU A 51 -3.76 -12.89 3.14
N GLN A 52 -3.66 -13.12 1.83
CA GLN A 52 -4.62 -12.60 0.86
C GLN A 52 -4.71 -13.49 -0.38
N GLU A 53 -5.92 -13.68 -0.88
CA GLU A 53 -6.20 -14.22 -2.21
C GLU A 53 -6.39 -13.05 -3.17
N THR A 54 -5.64 -13.06 -4.28
CA THR A 54 -5.58 -11.91 -5.20
C THR A 54 -5.83 -12.33 -6.63
N SER A 55 -6.63 -11.55 -7.35
CA SER A 55 -6.83 -11.65 -8.79
C SER A 55 -6.44 -10.34 -9.48
N LYS A 56 -6.71 -10.24 -10.78
CA LYS A 56 -6.51 -9.00 -11.56
C LYS A 56 -7.41 -7.85 -11.12
N ASP A 57 -8.53 -8.15 -10.48
CA ASP A 57 -9.63 -7.23 -10.18
C ASP A 57 -10.13 -7.29 -8.73
N SER A 58 -9.58 -8.17 -7.89
CA SER A 58 -9.99 -8.33 -6.50
C SER A 58 -8.84 -8.69 -5.57
N VAL A 59 -8.99 -8.31 -4.30
CA VAL A 59 -8.15 -8.75 -3.19
C VAL A 59 -9.07 -9.16 -2.05
N GLN A 60 -8.94 -10.40 -1.59
CA GLN A 60 -9.68 -10.93 -0.45
C GLN A 60 -8.68 -11.24 0.67
N LEU A 61 -8.85 -10.58 1.81
CA LEU A 61 -8.02 -10.82 2.98
C LEU A 61 -8.49 -12.10 3.69
N ILE A 62 -7.55 -12.97 4.02
CA ILE A 62 -7.84 -14.19 4.77
C ILE A 62 -7.69 -13.88 6.25
N PHE A 63 -8.76 -14.09 7.02
CA PHE A 63 -8.76 -13.91 8.46
C PHE A 63 -9.09 -15.23 9.19
N PRO A 64 -8.51 -15.45 10.38
CA PRO A 64 -7.52 -14.59 11.06
C PRO A 64 -6.13 -14.68 10.41
N ASP A 65 -5.37 -13.57 10.44
CA ASP A 65 -3.96 -13.61 10.07
C ASP A 65 -3.15 -14.19 11.23
N PRO A 66 -2.48 -15.34 11.06
CA PRO A 66 -1.74 -16.01 12.13
C PRO A 66 -0.55 -15.19 12.66
N HIS A 67 -0.09 -14.17 11.93
CA HIS A 67 1.07 -13.36 12.29
C HIS A 67 0.71 -11.98 12.87
N GLU A 68 -0.57 -11.59 12.87
CA GLU A 68 -1.00 -10.24 13.30
C GLU A 68 -0.46 -9.86 14.69
N ALA A 69 -0.61 -10.74 15.67
CA ALA A 69 -0.15 -10.48 17.04
C ALA A 69 1.37 -10.26 17.14
N ILE A 70 2.16 -11.03 16.38
CA ILE A 70 3.63 -10.92 16.38
C ILE A 70 4.06 -9.63 15.70
N VAL A 71 3.40 -9.27 14.59
CA VAL A 71 3.68 -8.03 13.85
C VAL A 71 3.34 -6.81 14.71
N ASP A 72 2.21 -6.82 15.41
CA ASP A 72 1.81 -5.73 16.30
C ASP A 72 2.73 -5.60 17.52
N GLU A 73 3.20 -6.71 18.10
CA GLU A 73 4.21 -6.67 19.16
C GLU A 73 5.54 -6.08 18.66
N LEU A 74 5.99 -6.48 17.47
CA LEU A 74 7.21 -5.95 16.86
C LEU A 74 7.05 -4.44 16.59
N ALA A 75 5.91 -4.03 16.04
CA ALA A 75 5.61 -2.62 15.78
C ALA A 75 5.68 -1.80 17.08
N TYR A 76 5.03 -2.28 18.15
CA TYR A 76 5.07 -1.65 19.46
C TYR A 76 6.51 -1.49 19.99
N ARG A 77 7.33 -2.54 19.91
CA ARG A 77 8.75 -2.49 20.33
C ARG A 77 9.59 -1.53 19.50
N LEU A 78 9.23 -1.31 18.24
CA LEU A 78 9.87 -0.35 17.33
C LEU A 78 9.30 1.08 17.46
N GLY A 79 8.31 1.30 18.33
CA GLY A 79 7.68 2.61 18.52
C GLY A 79 6.83 3.06 17.32
N ILE A 80 6.36 2.11 16.50
CA ILE A 80 5.46 2.34 15.37
C ILE A 80 4.15 1.59 15.56
N GLY A 81 3.11 1.97 14.82
CA GLY A 81 1.82 1.30 14.86
C GLY A 81 1.19 1.19 13.47
N ARG A 82 0.11 0.42 13.37
CA ARG A 82 -0.71 0.36 12.16
C ARG A 82 -1.45 1.69 12.00
N ILE A 83 -1.06 2.49 11.00
CA ILE A 83 -1.58 3.85 10.77
C ILE A 83 -2.40 3.98 9.50
N GLY A 84 -2.53 2.91 8.71
CA GLY A 84 -3.37 2.90 7.52
C GLY A 84 -3.26 1.61 6.73
N SER A 85 -3.76 1.64 5.50
CA SER A 85 -3.68 0.56 4.53
C SER A 85 -3.39 1.13 3.14
N ILE A 86 -2.89 0.27 2.26
CA ILE A 86 -2.65 0.54 0.85
C ILE A 86 -3.13 -0.65 0.03
N PHE A 87 -3.67 -0.38 -1.14
CA PHE A 87 -3.98 -1.41 -2.12
C PHE A 87 -3.63 -0.92 -3.52
N THR A 88 -3.46 -1.85 -4.46
CA THR A 88 -3.24 -1.53 -5.87
C THR A 88 -4.54 -1.64 -6.65
N ASP A 89 -4.67 -0.75 -7.63
CA ASP A 89 -5.72 -0.78 -8.64
C ASP A 89 -5.09 -0.43 -9.99
N LEU A 90 -4.28 -1.38 -10.49
CA LEU A 90 -3.39 -1.15 -11.61
C LEU A 90 -3.77 -2.06 -12.78
N ILE A 91 -4.01 -1.44 -13.94
CA ILE A 91 -4.31 -2.13 -15.20
C ILE A 91 -3.22 -1.72 -16.20
N PRO A 92 -2.49 -2.67 -16.80
CA PRO A 92 -1.45 -2.33 -17.78
C PRO A 92 -2.05 -1.67 -19.03
N ASP A 93 -1.37 -0.66 -19.58
CA ASP A 93 -1.74 -0.04 -20.86
C ASP A 93 -1.02 -0.73 -22.02
N ASP A 94 -1.69 -1.72 -22.61
CA ASP A 94 -1.16 -2.54 -23.72
C ASP A 94 -0.94 -1.75 -25.02
N LYS A 95 -1.36 -0.48 -25.10
CA LYS A 95 -1.26 0.34 -26.33
C LYS A 95 0.06 1.08 -26.44
N ARG A 96 0.84 1.19 -25.36
CA ARG A 96 2.15 1.83 -25.38
C ARG A 96 3.25 0.78 -25.38
N SER A 97 4.26 0.99 -26.21
CA SER A 97 5.41 0.10 -26.34
C SER A 97 6.34 0.13 -25.12
N ASP A 98 6.14 1.07 -24.18
CA ASP A 98 6.73 1.01 -22.85
C ASP A 98 5.82 0.20 -21.91
N THR A 99 6.24 -1.00 -21.56
CA THR A 99 5.51 -1.95 -20.68
C THR A 99 5.35 -1.49 -19.22
N ARG A 100 5.38 -0.19 -18.96
CA ARG A 100 5.38 0.43 -17.62
C ARG A 100 4.24 1.42 -17.41
N SER A 101 3.44 1.72 -18.42
CA SER A 101 2.25 2.58 -18.27
C SER A 101 1.05 1.78 -17.75
N VAL A 102 0.22 2.45 -16.94
CA VAL A 102 -1.05 1.92 -16.43
C VAL A 102 -2.20 2.77 -16.93
N ILE A 103 -3.36 2.15 -17.15
CA ILE A 103 -4.56 2.85 -17.56
C ILE A 103 -5.21 3.50 -16.35
N HIS A 104 -5.46 4.80 -16.45
CA HIS A 104 -6.12 5.57 -15.40
C HIS A 104 -7.65 5.51 -15.56
N HIS A 105 -8.24 4.37 -15.20
CA HIS A 105 -9.69 4.13 -15.32
C HIS A 105 -10.53 4.68 -14.15
N ARG A 106 -9.92 4.99 -13.01
CA ARG A 106 -10.58 5.46 -11.79
C ARG A 106 -9.83 6.70 -11.26
N GLY A 107 -10.50 7.55 -10.48
CA GLY A 107 -9.92 8.78 -9.96
C GLY A 107 -9.87 9.97 -10.93
N HIS A 108 -10.59 9.91 -12.07
CA HIS A 108 -10.86 11.09 -12.90
C HIS A 108 -12.29 11.61 -12.67
N MET A 109 -12.57 12.87 -13.03
CA MET A 109 -13.84 13.57 -12.74
C MET A 109 -15.11 12.77 -13.10
N ASN A 110 -15.04 11.95 -14.16
CA ASN A 110 -16.18 11.15 -14.64
C ASN A 110 -16.25 9.72 -14.06
N THR A 111 -15.45 9.40 -13.04
CA THR A 111 -15.38 8.08 -12.37
C THR A 111 -15.41 8.24 -10.85
N PHE A 112 -15.42 7.13 -10.14
CA PHE A 112 -15.26 7.09 -8.69
C PHE A 112 -13.79 7.16 -8.25
N PHE A 113 -13.59 7.55 -7.00
CA PHE A 113 -12.36 7.37 -6.23
C PHE A 113 -12.51 6.14 -5.33
#